data_AF-N9NWJ5-F1
#
_entry.id   AF-N9NWJ5-F1
#
_cell.length_a   1.000
_cell.length_b   1.000
_cell.length_c   1.000
_cell.angle_alpha   90.00
_cell.angle_beta   90.00
_cell.angle_gamma   90.00
#
_symmetry.space_group_name_H-M   'P 1'
#
loop_
_entity.id
_entity.type
_entity.pdbx_description
1 polymer ?
#
loop_
_entity_poly.entity_id
_entity_poly.type
_entity_poly.pdbx_seq_one_letter_code
_entity_poly.pdbx_strand_id
1 'polypeptide(L)'
;MENSSSKDKSTVYGAIGLAVFLIFFGISYLIPNFLPEGSMFIVAGSLILLVNLVKSLKDLDWDGLEILFGIAFLISGLNKVLKLEISFVPVVIIILAIFYLFKNIKKLKDGQIFS
;
A
#
# COMPACT_ATOMS: atom_id res chain seq x y z
N MET A 1 -8.43 10.53 -27.27
CA MET A 1 -9.34 11.11 -26.26
C MET A 1 -9.63 10.16 -25.09
N GLU A 2 -8.89 9.06 -24.91
CA GLU A 2 -9.20 8.01 -23.92
C GLU A 2 -8.58 8.25 -22.53
N ASN A 3 -7.60 9.15 -22.45
CA ASN A 3 -6.76 9.38 -21.25
C ASN A 3 -7.46 10.20 -20.13
N SER A 4 -8.57 10.89 -20.42
CA SER A 4 -9.29 11.65 -19.38
C SER A 4 -10.16 10.74 -18.52
N SER A 5 -10.75 9.67 -19.07
CA SER A 5 -11.72 8.86 -18.32
C SER A 5 -11.08 7.87 -17.34
N SER A 6 -9.89 7.34 -17.65
CA SER A 6 -9.15 6.41 -16.78
C SER A 6 -8.55 7.14 -15.57
N LYS A 7 -7.96 8.31 -15.81
CA LYS A 7 -7.40 9.17 -14.77
C LYS A 7 -8.47 9.65 -13.79
N ASP A 8 -9.63 10.04 -14.29
CA ASP A 8 -10.77 10.47 -13.48
C ASP A 8 -11.29 9.33 -12.57
N LYS A 9 -11.43 8.11 -13.11
CA LYS A 9 -11.81 6.92 -12.32
C LYS A 9 -10.78 6.58 -11.23
N SER A 10 -9.48 6.69 -11.52
CA SER A 10 -8.41 6.43 -10.55
C SER A 10 -8.52 7.36 -9.33
N THR A 11 -8.79 8.65 -9.57
CA THR A 11 -9.02 9.64 -8.50
C THR A 11 -10.25 9.32 -7.66
N VAL A 12 -11.32 8.81 -8.27
CA VAL A 12 -12.55 8.43 -7.53
C VAL A 12 -12.30 7.30 -6.53
N TYR A 13 -11.58 6.24 -6.91
CA TYR A 13 -11.30 5.14 -5.97
C TYR A 13 -10.44 5.59 -4.78
N GLY A 14 -9.45 6.47 -5.04
CA GLY A 14 -8.64 7.08 -3.98
C GLY A 14 -9.49 7.91 -3.02
N ALA A 15 -10.41 8.73 -3.55
CA ALA A 15 -11.32 9.54 -2.74
C ALA A 15 -12.25 8.68 -1.88
N ILE A 16 -12.80 7.59 -2.42
CA ILE A 16 -13.63 6.63 -1.65
C ILE A 16 -12.80 5.99 -0.54
N GLY A 17 -11.59 5.51 -0.83
CA GLY A 17 -10.69 4.93 0.17
C GLY A 17 -10.38 5.91 1.30
N LEU A 18 -10.09 7.17 0.96
CA LEU A 18 -9.84 8.23 1.94
C LEU A 18 -11.09 8.52 2.80
N ALA A 19 -12.27 8.59 2.19
CA ALA A 19 -13.53 8.80 2.92
C ALA A 19 -13.79 7.68 3.93
N VAL A 20 -13.61 6.41 3.52
CA VAL A 20 -13.71 5.26 4.43
C VAL A 20 -12.70 5.37 5.56
N PHE A 21 -11.44 5.69 5.26
CA PHE A 21 -10.41 5.87 6.29
C PHE A 21 -10.78 6.97 7.31
N LEU A 22 -11.26 8.12 6.85
CA LEU A 22 -11.66 9.23 7.71
C LEU A 22 -12.84 8.87 8.62
N ILE A 23 -13.79 8.06 8.15
CA ILE A 23 -14.88 7.54 8.97
C ILE A 23 -14.33 6.67 10.10
N PHE A 24 -13.46 5.70 9.78
CA PHE A 24 -12.82 4.86 10.81
C PHE A 24 -11.99 5.68 11.79
N PHE A 25 -11.25 6.68 11.29
CA PHE A 25 -10.44 7.57 12.11
C PHE A 25 -11.31 8.40 13.06
N GLY A 26 -12.39 8.99 12.55
CA GLY A 26 -13.34 9.76 13.35
C GLY A 26 -14.00 8.94 14.45
N ILE A 27 -14.44 7.71 14.13
CA ILE A 27 -15.03 6.79 15.12
C ILE A 27 -14.01 6.41 16.20
N SER A 28 -12.79 6.04 15.78
CA SER A 28 -11.70 5.67 16.69
C SER A 28 -11.31 6.82 17.63
N TYR A 29 -11.41 8.07 17.16
CA TYR A 29 -11.15 9.25 17.99
C TYR A 29 -12.31 9.59 18.92
N LEU A 30 -13.55 9.36 18.49
CA LEU A 30 -14.75 9.67 19.26
C LEU A 30 -14.96 8.69 20.43
N ILE A 31 -14.61 7.42 20.26
CA ILE A 31 -14.80 6.36 21.25
C ILE A 31 -13.42 5.90 21.75
N PRO A 32 -13.02 6.26 22.98
CA PRO A 32 -11.75 5.83 23.54
C PRO A 32 -11.62 4.31 23.56
N ASN A 33 -10.44 3.78 23.21
CA ASN A 33 -10.15 2.34 23.18
C ASN A 33 -11.09 1.51 22.28
N PHE A 34 -11.74 2.13 21.30
CA PHE A 34 -12.63 1.43 20.36
C PHE A 34 -11.91 0.34 19.55
N LEU A 35 -10.66 0.60 19.16
CA LEU A 35 -9.82 -0.36 18.45
C LEU A 35 -8.47 -0.54 19.15
N PRO A 36 -7.87 -1.75 19.08
CA PRO A 36 -6.51 -1.99 19.54
C PRO A 36 -5.49 -1.03 18.92
N GLU A 37 -4.42 -0.76 19.67
CA GLU A 37 -3.32 0.03 19.13
C GLU A 37 -2.73 -0.66 17.89
N GLY A 38 -2.58 0.08 16.80
CA GLY A 38 -2.14 -0.49 15.52
C GLY A 38 -3.26 -0.72 14.51
N SER A 39 -4.52 -0.84 14.95
CA SER A 39 -5.64 -1.14 14.04
C SER A 39 -5.82 -0.08 12.94
N MET A 40 -5.57 1.20 13.23
CA MET A 40 -5.64 2.26 12.22
C MET A 40 -4.58 2.10 11.11
N PHE A 41 -3.40 1.59 11.44
CA PHE A 41 -2.38 1.27 10.44
C PHE A 41 -2.82 0.07 9.58
N ILE A 42 -3.50 -0.92 10.17
CA ILE A 42 -4.07 -2.04 9.42
C ILE A 42 -5.15 -1.54 8.45
N VAL A 43 -6.08 -0.69 8.90
CA VAL A 43 -7.13 -0.11 8.06
C VAL A 43 -6.52 0.70 6.91
N ALA A 44 -5.57 1.60 7.20
CA ALA A 44 -4.89 2.38 6.18
C ALA A 44 -4.20 1.49 5.13
N GLY A 45 -3.38 0.53 5.59
CA GLY A 45 -2.66 -0.37 4.71
C GLY A 45 -3.60 -1.22 3.85
N SER A 46 -4.68 -1.74 4.45
CA SER A 46 -5.69 -2.53 3.75
C SER A 46 -6.40 -1.72 2.65
N LEU A 47 -6.78 -0.48 2.94
CA LEU A 47 -7.44 0.39 1.97
C LEU A 47 -6.53 0.76 0.81
N ILE A 48 -5.27 1.11 1.08
CA ILE A 48 -4.28 1.43 0.03
C ILE A 48 -4.09 0.23 -0.90
N LEU A 49 -3.94 -0.98 -0.34
CA LEU A 49 -3.79 -2.19 -1.14
C LEU A 49 -5.07 -2.54 -1.89
N LEU A 50 -6.24 -2.38 -1.28
CA LEU A 50 -7.52 -2.68 -1.92
C LEU A 50 -7.80 -1.72 -3.08
N VAL A 51 -7.50 -0.42 -2.92
CA VAL A 51 -7.60 0.56 -4.01
C VAL A 51 -6.67 0.18 -5.17
N ASN A 52 -5.41 -0.16 -4.89
CA ASN A 52 -4.46 -0.56 -5.93
C ASN A 52 -4.81 -1.91 -6.58
N LEU A 53 -5.39 -2.84 -5.82
CA LEU A 53 -5.91 -4.10 -6.35
C LEU A 53 -7.09 -3.83 -7.31
N VAL A 54 -8.03 -2.97 -6.92
CA VAL A 54 -9.16 -2.59 -7.78
C VAL A 54 -8.68 -1.85 -9.03
N LYS A 55 -7.68 -0.95 -8.92
CA LYS A 55 -7.05 -0.30 -10.07
C LYS A 55 -6.48 -1.35 -11.04
N SER A 56 -5.72 -2.31 -10.53
CA SER A 56 -5.12 -3.41 -11.30
C SER A 56 -6.16 -4.28 -12.01
N LEU A 57 -7.25 -4.66 -11.33
CA LEU A 57 -8.36 -5.45 -11.92
C LEU A 57 -9.18 -4.70 -12.98
N LYS A 58 -9.05 -3.37 -13.05
CA LYS A 58 -9.77 -2.50 -14.00
C LYS A 58 -8.87 -1.90 -15.07
N ASP A 59 -7.67 -2.44 -15.24
CA ASP A 59 -6.65 -1.93 -16.18
C ASP A 59 -6.35 -0.44 -15.99
N LEU A 60 -6.39 0.03 -14.73
CA LEU A 60 -5.99 1.38 -14.35
C LEU A 60 -4.56 1.37 -13.81
N ASP A 61 -3.86 2.49 -13.99
CA ASP A 61 -2.51 2.68 -13.46
C ASP A 61 -2.49 2.52 -11.94
N TRP A 62 -1.76 1.50 -11.48
CA TRP A 62 -1.46 1.25 -10.07
C TRP A 62 -0.08 1.82 -9.73
N ASP A 63 0.10 2.22 -8.48
CA ASP A 63 1.35 2.83 -8.03
C ASP A 63 2.11 1.88 -7.09
N GLY A 64 3.28 1.43 -7.54
CA GLY A 64 4.15 0.54 -6.75
C GLY A 64 4.61 1.15 -5.43
N LEU A 65 4.75 2.47 -5.34
CA LEU A 65 5.05 3.16 -4.08
C LEU A 65 3.84 3.14 -3.14
N GLU A 66 2.63 3.40 -3.64
CA GLU A 66 1.41 3.25 -2.85
C GLU A 66 1.31 1.82 -2.30
N ILE A 67 1.57 0.79 -3.12
CA ILE A 67 1.56 -0.61 -2.69
C ILE A 67 2.60 -0.85 -1.58
N LEU A 68 3.83 -0.33 -1.73
CA LEU A 68 4.88 -0.46 -0.71
C LEU A 68 4.45 0.20 0.61
N PHE A 69 3.85 1.39 0.57
CA PHE A 69 3.28 2.03 1.74
C PHE A 69 2.13 1.20 2.33
N GLY A 70 1.23 0.66 1.51
CA GLY A 70 0.14 -0.20 1.98
C GLY A 70 0.65 -1.41 2.78
N ILE A 71 1.66 -2.10 2.25
CA ILE A 71 2.36 -3.20 2.95
C ILE A 71 3.01 -2.70 4.24
N ALA A 72 3.68 -1.56 4.18
CA ALA A 72 4.35 -0.96 5.33
C ALA A 72 3.42 -0.67 6.51
N PHE A 73 2.27 -0.06 6.20
CA PHE A 73 1.20 0.23 7.14
C PHE A 73 0.60 -1.07 7.71
N LEU A 74 0.32 -2.07 6.88
CA LEU A 74 -0.17 -3.36 7.35
C LEU A 74 0.78 -4.05 8.33
N ILE A 75 2.05 -4.15 7.98
CA ILE A 75 3.06 -4.81 8.82
C ILE A 75 3.20 -4.07 10.15
N SER A 76 3.29 -2.74 10.11
CA SER A 76 3.38 -1.91 11.32
C SER A 76 2.14 -2.04 12.21
N GLY A 77 0.95 -2.10 11.60
CA GLY A 77 -0.30 -2.31 12.31
C GLY A 77 -0.39 -3.69 12.95
N LEU A 78 -0.08 -4.75 12.20
CA LEU A 78 -0.02 -6.11 12.70
C LEU A 78 1.01 -6.24 13.83
N ASN A 79 2.16 -5.60 13.69
CA ASN A 79 3.21 -5.61 14.71
C ASN A 79 2.71 -5.08 16.05
N LYS A 80 1.99 -3.95 16.02
CA LYS A 80 1.38 -3.35 17.21
C LYS A 80 0.22 -4.20 17.77
N VAL A 81 -0.71 -4.63 16.94
CA VAL A 81 -1.90 -5.39 17.37
C VAL A 81 -1.53 -6.74 17.97
N LEU A 82 -0.60 -7.46 17.33
CA LEU A 82 -0.12 -8.76 17.76
C LEU A 82 1.01 -8.67 18.78
N LYS A 83 1.45 -7.45 19.14
CA LYS A 83 2.62 -7.19 20.00
C LYS A 83 3.87 -7.95 19.54
N LEU A 84 4.04 -8.04 18.23
CA LEU A 84 5.25 -8.57 17.64
C LEU A 84 6.33 -7.47 17.81
N GLU A 85 7.52 -7.84 18.24
CA GLU A 85 8.64 -6.91 18.40
C GLU A 85 9.48 -6.84 17.11
N ILE A 86 8.82 -6.95 15.95
CA ILE A 86 9.49 -6.97 14.65
C ILE A 86 9.86 -5.53 14.29
N SER A 87 11.14 -5.30 14.01
CA SER A 87 11.60 -4.02 13.49
C SER A 87 11.14 -3.83 12.04
N PHE A 88 10.47 -2.72 11.77
CA PHE A 88 9.91 -2.41 10.45
C PHE A 88 10.99 -2.14 9.38
N VAL A 89 12.11 -1.53 9.79
CA VAL A 89 13.20 -1.14 8.90
C VAL A 89 13.82 -2.34 8.15
N PRO A 90 14.19 -3.45 8.82
CA PRO A 90 14.65 -4.67 8.14
C PRO A 90 13.69 -5.18 7.06
N VAL A 91 12.38 -5.11 7.30
CA VAL A 91 11.39 -5.64 6.35
C VAL A 91 11.34 -4.80 5.07
N VAL A 92 11.37 -3.47 5.20
CA VAL A 92 11.46 -2.57 4.03
C VAL A 92 12.75 -2.79 3.26
N ILE A 93 13.88 -2.95 3.95
CA ILE A 93 15.18 -3.21 3.33
C ILE A 93 15.13 -4.52 2.53
N ILE A 94 14.55 -5.59 3.09
CA ILE A 94 14.40 -6.88 2.40
C ILE A 94 13.56 -6.72 1.14
N ILE A 95 12.41 -6.04 1.21
CA ILE A 95 11.52 -5.83 0.06
C ILE A 95 12.24 -5.03 -1.04
N LEU A 96 12.92 -3.94 -0.68
CA LEU A 96 13.69 -3.14 -1.63
C LEU A 96 14.82 -3.96 -2.27
N ALA A 97 15.57 -4.73 -1.47
CA ALA A 97 16.64 -5.59 -1.96
C ALA A 97 16.13 -6.62 -2.97
N ILE A 98 15.01 -7.28 -2.66
CA ILE A 98 14.35 -8.23 -3.57
C ILE A 98 13.92 -7.54 -4.88
N PHE A 99 13.32 -6.35 -4.79
CA PHE A 99 12.91 -5.59 -5.96
C PHE A 99 14.08 -5.22 -6.88
N TYR A 100 15.18 -4.70 -6.31
CA TYR A 100 16.40 -4.40 -7.07
C TYR A 100 17.02 -5.67 -7.68
N LEU A 101 17.02 -6.77 -6.94
CA LEU A 101 17.54 -8.06 -7.41
C LEU A 101 16.76 -8.54 -8.63
N PHE A 102 15.43 -8.58 -8.58
CA PHE A 102 14.59 -8.97 -9.72
C PHE A 102 14.73 -8.02 -10.92
N LYS A 103 14.78 -6.71 -10.67
CA LYS A 103 14.97 -5.71 -11.74
C LYS A 103 16.28 -5.94 -12.49
N ASN A 104 17.36 -6.23 -11.77
CA ASN A 104 18.67 -6.46 -12.37
C ASN A 104 18.77 -7.84 -13.04
N ILE A 105 18.17 -8.88 -12.47
CA ILE A 105 18.08 -10.21 -13.11
C ILE A 105 17.33 -10.11 -14.45
N LYS A 106 16.24 -9.33 -14.50
CA LYS A 106 15.48 -9.11 -15.74
C LYS A 106 16.33 -8.40 -16.79
N LYS A 107 17.07 -7.35 -16.41
CA LYS A 107 18.01 -6.65 -17.31
C LYS A 107 19.09 -7.58 -17.87
N LEU A 108 19.62 -8.48 -17.05
CA LEU A 108 20.60 -9.49 -17.47
C LEU A 108 19.99 -10.49 -18.46
N LYS A 109 18.76 -10.97 -18.19
CA LYS A 109 18.02 -11.88 -19.08
C LYS A 109 17.69 -11.24 -20.43
N ASP A 110 17.39 -9.95 -20.43
CA ASP A 110 17.00 -9.19 -21.62
C ASP A 110 18.22 -8.67 -22.43
N GLY A 111 19.45 -9.05 -22.05
CA GLY A 111 20.68 -8.71 -22.78
C GLY A 111 21.09 -7.24 -22.70
N GLN A 112 20.48 -6.43 -21.82
CA GLN A 112 20.76 -5.00 -21.66
C GLN A 112 21.95 -4.76 -20.73
N ILE A 113 23.09 -5.35 -21.10
CA ILE A 113 24.35 -5.16 -20.37
C ILE A 113 25.16 -4.18 -21.23
N PHE A 114 25.21 -2.91 -20.79
CA PHE A 114 25.91 -1.77 -21.42
C PHE A 114 25.18 -1.08 -22.60
N SER A 115 24.40 -0.03 -22.28
CA SER A 115 24.33 1.19 -23.10
C SER A 115 24.49 2.40 -22.20
#